data_AF-A0A925T230-F1
#
_entry.id   AF-A0A925T230-F1
#
_cell.length_a   1.000
_cell.length_b   1.000
_cell.length_c   1.000
_cell.angle_alpha   90.00
_cell.angle_beta   90.00
_cell.angle_gamma   90.00
#
_symmetry.space_group_name_H-M   'P 1'
#
loop_
_entity.id
_entity.type
_entity.pdbx_description
1 polymer ?
#
loop_
_entity_poly.entity_id
_entity_poly.type
_entity_poly.pdbx_seq_one_letter_code
_entity_poly.pdbx_strand_id
1 'polypeptide(L)'
;DWDRVLDTNLNGFYNVMHPVIMPMIRRRQPGRIVTLSSVSGVAGNRGQVNYSAAKAGIIGATKALAIELASRQITANCVAPGLIRTDMTVDAPIEEALKLIPAGRIGEPEEVAGVVAFLMSPEAAYITRQVIGVNGGLV
;
A
#
# COMPACT_ATOMS: atom_id res chain seq x y z
N ASP A 1 1.43 -11.91 18.86
CA ASP A 1 1.11 -11.74 17.42
C ASP A 1 0.49 -10.42 17.04
N TRP A 2 -0.52 -9.91 17.77
CA TRP A 2 -1.13 -8.61 17.47
C TRP A 2 -0.11 -7.47 17.42
N ASP A 3 0.59 -7.23 18.54
CA ASP A 3 1.50 -6.09 18.69
C ASP A 3 2.60 -6.12 17.62
N ARG A 4 3.27 -7.26 17.44
CA ARG A 4 4.32 -7.44 16.42
C ARG A 4 3.87 -7.01 15.02
N VAL A 5 2.65 -7.37 14.61
CA VAL A 5 2.11 -7.02 13.28
C VAL A 5 1.83 -5.53 13.17
N LEU A 6 1.23 -4.93 14.20
CA LEU A 6 0.93 -3.50 14.24
C LEU A 6 2.20 -2.65 14.35
N ASP A 7 3.14 -3.05 15.20
CA ASP A 7 4.42 -2.38 15.39
C ASP A 7 5.22 -2.35 14.09
N THR A 8 5.29 -3.50 13.40
CA THR A 8 6.03 -3.58 12.14
C THR A 8 5.39 -2.75 11.03
N ASN A 9 4.06 -2.81 10.89
CA ASN A 9 3.38 -2.17 9.77
C ASN A 9 3.02 -0.72 10.09
N LEU A 10 2.21 -0.49 11.12
CA LEU A 10 1.62 0.81 11.41
C LEU A 10 2.60 1.74 12.16
N ASN A 11 3.29 1.23 13.19
CA ASN A 11 4.33 2.05 13.83
C ASN A 11 5.52 2.25 12.88
N GLY A 12 5.83 1.26 12.02
CA GLY A 12 6.78 1.41 10.91
C GLY A 12 6.49 2.62 10.01
N PHE A 13 5.22 2.87 9.66
CA PHE A 13 4.84 4.07 8.90
C PHE A 13 5.25 5.35 9.62
N TYR A 14 4.89 5.50 10.91
CA TYR A 14 5.23 6.69 11.68
C TYR A 14 6.75 6.85 11.83
N ASN A 15 7.44 5.76 12.20
CA ASN A 15 8.88 5.75 12.46
C ASN A 15 9.70 6.17 11.22
N VAL A 16 9.26 5.80 10.01
CA VAL A 16 9.90 6.21 8.77
C VAL A 16 9.45 7.60 8.33
N MET A 17 8.15 7.90 8.40
CA MET A 17 7.63 9.12 7.79
C MET A 17 7.91 10.36 8.62
N HIS A 18 7.75 10.28 9.94
CA HIS A 18 7.92 11.41 10.85
C HIS A 18 9.25 12.18 10.63
N PRO A 19 10.44 11.52 10.60
CA PRO A 19 11.69 12.24 10.35
C PRO A 19 11.87 12.73 8.90
N VAL A 20 11.15 12.17 7.93
CA VAL A 20 11.34 12.47 6.49
C VAL A 20 10.45 13.61 6.00
N ILE A 21 9.26 13.81 6.60
CA ILE A 21 8.29 14.81 6.12
C ILE A 21 8.86 16.23 6.12
N MET A 22 9.43 16.69 7.23
CA MET A 22 9.92 18.07 7.32
C MET A 22 11.11 18.34 6.37
N PRO A 23 12.12 17.47 6.27
CA PRO A 23 13.14 17.58 5.22
C PRO A 23 12.56 17.64 3.81
N MET A 24 11.57 16.79 3.51
CA MET A 24 10.92 16.75 2.19
C MET A 24 10.20 18.07 1.86
N ILE A 25 9.47 18.65 2.81
CA ILE A 25 8.81 19.95 2.66
C ILE A 25 9.84 21.07 2.45
N ARG A 26 10.93 21.07 3.22
CA ARG A 26 11.97 22.12 3.16
C ARG A 26 12.73 22.14 1.83
N ARG A 27 12.75 21.03 1.09
CA ARG A 27 13.34 20.99 -0.26
C ARG A 27 12.60 21.86 -1.27
N ARG A 28 11.33 22.24 -1.02
CA ARG A 28 10.51 23.05 -1.92
C ARG A 28 10.47 22.50 -3.35
N GLN A 29 10.40 21.18 -3.47
CA GLN A 29 10.31 20.45 -4.72
C GLN A 29 9.12 19.48 -4.69
N PRO A 30 8.53 19.13 -5.84
CA PRO A 30 7.53 18.09 -5.90
C PRO A 30 8.04 16.80 -5.27
N GLY A 31 7.16 16.11 -4.58
CA GLY A 31 7.51 14.87 -3.88
C GLY A 31 6.46 13.79 -4.07
N ARG A 32 6.83 12.55 -3.75
CA ARG A 32 6.01 11.36 -3.91
C ARG A 32 6.17 10.46 -2.70
N ILE A 33 5.05 10.01 -2.15
CA ILE A 33 4.99 9.03 -1.07
C ILE A 33 4.06 7.92 -1.56
N VAL A 34 4.56 6.69 -1.59
CA VAL A 34 3.77 5.50 -1.91
C VAL A 34 3.89 4.52 -0.76
N THR A 35 2.76 4.12 -0.19
CA THR A 35 2.69 3.12 0.87
C THR A 35 2.13 1.81 0.33
N LEU A 36 2.51 0.69 0.94
CA LEU A 36 2.06 -0.64 0.57
C LEU A 36 1.09 -1.19 1.61
N SER A 37 -0.19 -1.24 1.23
CA SER A 37 -1.25 -1.90 1.99
C SER A 37 -1.44 -3.35 1.49
N SER A 38 -2.68 -3.84 1.43
CA SER A 38 -3.09 -5.15 0.94
C SER A 38 -4.61 -5.17 0.74
N VAL A 39 -5.11 -6.04 -0.14
CA VAL A 39 -6.55 -6.38 -0.21
C VAL A 39 -7.14 -6.76 1.16
N SER A 40 -6.36 -7.39 2.04
CA SER A 40 -6.81 -7.71 3.40
C SER A 40 -7.09 -6.47 4.23
N GLY A 41 -6.44 -5.34 3.95
CA GLY A 41 -6.72 -4.05 4.59
C GLY A 41 -7.91 -3.31 3.97
N VAL A 42 -8.36 -3.70 2.79
CA VAL A 42 -9.51 -3.12 2.09
C VAL A 42 -10.79 -3.89 2.43
N ALA A 43 -10.76 -5.21 2.32
CA ALA A 43 -11.94 -6.08 2.44
C ALA A 43 -11.96 -6.93 3.72
N GLY A 44 -10.84 -7.00 4.45
CA GLY A 44 -10.64 -8.01 5.49
C GLY A 44 -10.19 -9.35 4.92
N ASN A 45 -9.57 -10.19 5.75
CA ASN A 45 -9.28 -11.58 5.42
C ASN A 45 -9.40 -12.49 6.65
N ARG A 46 -9.96 -13.68 6.47
CA ARG A 46 -10.16 -14.64 7.57
C ARG A 46 -8.81 -15.04 8.15
N GLY A 47 -8.71 -15.12 9.46
CA GLY A 47 -7.47 -15.47 10.16
C GLY A 47 -6.41 -14.36 10.20
N GLN A 48 -6.70 -13.18 9.64
CA GLN A 48 -5.75 -12.08 9.51
C GLN A 48 -6.25 -10.77 10.14
N VAL A 49 -7.03 -10.81 11.23
CA VAL A 49 -7.64 -9.61 11.85
C VAL A 49 -6.58 -8.55 12.20
N ASN A 50 -5.46 -8.96 12.78
CA ASN A 50 -4.32 -8.08 13.08
C ASN A 50 -3.69 -7.46 11.83
N TYR A 51 -3.46 -8.26 10.79
CA TYR A 51 -2.86 -7.80 9.53
C TYR A 51 -3.82 -6.89 8.75
N SER A 52 -5.10 -7.26 8.66
CA SER A 52 -6.17 -6.43 8.11
C SER A 52 -6.26 -5.08 8.83
N ALA A 53 -6.25 -5.06 10.16
CA ALA A 53 -6.26 -3.83 10.94
C ALA A 53 -5.03 -2.96 10.63
N ALA A 54 -3.84 -3.54 10.63
CA ALA A 54 -2.61 -2.80 10.34
C ALA A 54 -2.60 -2.22 8.90
N LYS A 55 -2.97 -3.02 7.90
CA LYS A 55 -3.00 -2.61 6.49
C LYS A 55 -4.12 -1.60 6.19
N ALA A 56 -5.27 -1.70 6.88
CA ALA A 56 -6.30 -0.66 6.85
C ALA A 56 -5.81 0.64 7.50
N GLY A 57 -5.08 0.55 8.61
CA GLY A 57 -4.44 1.69 9.27
C GLY A 57 -3.50 2.46 8.34
N ILE A 58 -2.70 1.75 7.54
CA ILE A 58 -1.84 2.36 6.51
C ILE A 58 -2.65 3.15 5.47
N ILE A 59 -3.81 2.63 5.04
CA ILE A 59 -4.69 3.34 4.11
C ILE A 59 -5.18 4.65 4.75
N GLY A 60 -5.64 4.60 6.00
CA GLY A 60 -6.09 5.77 6.75
C GLY A 60 -4.98 6.82 6.90
N ALA A 61 -3.81 6.39 7.35
CA ALA A 61 -2.65 7.27 7.55
C ALA A 61 -2.19 7.94 6.25
N THR A 62 -2.15 7.19 5.15
CA THR A 62 -1.78 7.71 3.82
C THR A 62 -2.77 8.76 3.34
N LYS A 63 -4.08 8.52 3.52
CA LYS A 63 -5.13 9.47 3.13
C LYS A 63 -5.07 10.76 3.95
N ALA A 64 -4.81 10.67 5.25
CA ALA A 64 -4.65 11.84 6.11
C ALA A 64 -3.43 12.67 5.68
N LEU A 65 -2.28 12.01 5.52
CA LEU A 65 -1.03 12.66 5.09
C LEU A 65 -1.15 13.33 3.71
N ALA A 66 -1.89 12.71 2.78
CA ALA A 66 -2.14 13.30 1.46
C ALA A 66 -2.84 14.68 1.55
N ILE A 67 -3.79 14.84 2.46
CA ILE A 67 -4.51 16.11 2.67
C ILE A 67 -3.54 17.18 3.19
N GLU A 68 -2.70 16.80 4.16
CA GLU A 68 -1.74 17.72 4.76
C GLU A 68 -0.69 18.19 3.76
N LEU A 69 -0.25 17.33 2.84
CA LEU A 69 0.89 17.59 1.97
C LEU A 69 0.55 18.11 0.57
N ALA A 70 -0.71 18.03 0.13
CA ALA A 70 -1.13 18.38 -1.23
C ALA A 70 -0.73 19.82 -1.64
N SER A 71 -0.89 20.80 -0.75
CA SER A 71 -0.52 22.21 -1.02
C SER A 71 0.98 22.43 -1.22
N ARG A 72 1.81 21.43 -0.93
CA ARG A 72 3.28 21.44 -1.10
C ARG A 72 3.74 20.64 -2.32
N GLN A 73 2.81 20.27 -3.23
CA GLN A 73 3.08 19.45 -4.42
C GLN A 73 3.67 18.07 -4.11
N ILE A 74 3.34 17.54 -2.93
CA ILE A 74 3.71 16.19 -2.51
C ILE A 74 2.45 15.33 -2.57
N THR A 75 2.48 14.28 -3.40
CA THR A 75 1.38 13.30 -3.45
C THR A 75 1.66 12.17 -2.47
N ALA A 76 0.60 11.66 -1.85
CA ALA A 76 0.66 10.45 -1.03
C ALA A 76 -0.45 9.49 -1.45
N ASN A 77 -0.06 8.29 -1.89
CA ASN A 77 -0.98 7.26 -2.37
C ASN A 77 -0.61 5.91 -1.78
N CYS A 78 -1.58 5.00 -1.78
CA CYS A 78 -1.41 3.65 -1.30
C CYS A 78 -1.60 2.67 -2.44
N VAL A 79 -0.72 1.67 -2.57
CA VAL A 79 -0.93 0.51 -3.43
C VAL A 79 -1.39 -0.67 -2.56
N ALA A 80 -2.45 -1.35 -2.97
CA ALA A 80 -3.03 -2.48 -2.24
C ALA A 80 -2.97 -3.75 -3.12
N PRO A 81 -1.88 -4.52 -3.05
CA PRO A 81 -1.75 -5.74 -3.82
C PRO A 81 -2.72 -6.82 -3.34
N GLY A 82 -3.14 -7.67 -4.28
CA GLY A 82 -3.80 -8.94 -4.03
C GLY A 82 -2.80 -10.05 -3.70
N LEU A 83 -3.02 -11.24 -4.24
CA LEU A 83 -2.07 -12.34 -4.12
C LEU A 83 -0.92 -12.16 -5.12
N ILE A 84 0.30 -12.01 -4.62
CA ILE A 84 1.52 -11.76 -5.42
C ILE A 84 2.56 -12.83 -5.12
N ARG A 85 3.23 -13.34 -6.15
CA ARG A 85 4.28 -14.35 -6.04
C ARG A 85 5.50 -13.78 -5.31
N THR A 86 5.65 -14.16 -4.05
CA THR A 86 6.77 -13.77 -3.18
C THR A 86 7.08 -14.90 -2.21
N ASP A 87 8.19 -14.80 -1.47
CA ASP A 87 8.55 -15.74 -0.41
C ASP A 87 7.42 -15.95 0.63
N MET A 88 6.58 -14.93 0.85
CA MET A 88 5.42 -15.01 1.76
C MET A 88 4.30 -15.93 1.25
N THR A 89 4.32 -16.32 -0.02
CA THR A 89 3.27 -17.11 -0.67
C THR A 89 3.70 -18.52 -1.05
N VAL A 90 4.97 -18.88 -0.83
CA VAL A 90 5.57 -20.15 -1.32
C VAL A 90 4.88 -21.38 -0.73
N ASP A 91 4.47 -21.32 0.55
CA ASP A 91 3.83 -22.44 1.25
C ASP A 91 2.32 -22.22 1.51
N ALA A 92 1.74 -21.18 0.94
CA ALA A 92 0.33 -20.87 1.17
C ALA A 92 -0.57 -21.75 0.29
N PRO A 93 -1.69 -22.30 0.81
CA PRO A 93 -2.69 -22.96 -0.02
C PRO A 93 -3.39 -21.92 -0.89
N ILE A 94 -2.96 -21.81 -2.15
CA ILE A 94 -3.39 -20.77 -3.09
C ILE A 94 -4.56 -21.19 -3.99
N GLU A 95 -4.88 -22.49 -4.11
CA GLU A 95 -5.94 -22.95 -5.01
C GLU A 95 -7.30 -22.30 -4.73
N GLU A 96 -7.68 -22.13 -3.47
CA GLU A 96 -8.95 -21.51 -3.11
C GLU A 96 -8.95 -20.01 -3.40
N ALA A 97 -7.83 -19.33 -3.12
CA ALA A 97 -7.68 -17.91 -3.40
C ALA A 97 -7.70 -17.63 -4.92
N LEU A 98 -7.09 -18.50 -5.74
CA LEU A 98 -7.09 -18.40 -7.19
C LEU A 98 -8.49 -18.41 -7.80
N LYS A 99 -9.42 -19.18 -7.23
CA LYS A 99 -10.83 -19.21 -7.68
C LYS A 99 -11.55 -17.87 -7.50
N LEU A 100 -11.07 -17.04 -6.59
CA LEU A 100 -11.64 -15.72 -6.31
C LEU A 100 -11.00 -14.61 -7.15
N ILE A 101 -9.90 -14.89 -7.86
CA ILE A 101 -9.18 -13.90 -8.68
C ILE A 101 -9.68 -13.98 -10.13
N PRO A 102 -10.41 -12.97 -10.66
CA PRO A 102 -10.91 -13.00 -12.04
C PRO A 102 -9.83 -13.13 -13.11
N ALA A 103 -8.63 -12.57 -12.89
CA ALA A 103 -7.50 -12.73 -13.79
C ALA A 103 -6.99 -14.19 -13.88
N GLY A 104 -7.45 -15.10 -13.01
CA GLY A 104 -7.14 -16.52 -13.04
C GLY A 104 -5.69 -16.88 -12.71
N ARG A 105 -4.90 -15.93 -12.18
CA ARG A 105 -3.49 -16.11 -11.85
C ARG A 105 -3.06 -15.25 -10.66
N ILE A 106 -1.93 -15.63 -10.09
CA ILE A 106 -1.19 -14.81 -9.13
C ILE A 106 -0.52 -13.65 -9.88
N GLY A 107 -0.44 -12.48 -9.22
CA GLY A 107 0.32 -11.35 -9.75
C GLY A 107 1.82 -11.51 -9.52
N GLU A 108 2.63 -10.91 -10.38
CA GLU A 108 4.10 -10.89 -10.22
C GLU A 108 4.56 -9.58 -9.56
N PRO A 109 5.67 -9.56 -8.81
CA PRO A 109 6.20 -8.36 -8.16
C PRO A 109 6.36 -7.16 -9.11
N GLU A 110 6.74 -7.41 -10.36
CA GLU A 110 6.96 -6.42 -11.40
C GLU A 110 5.66 -5.67 -11.75
N GLU A 111 4.49 -6.30 -11.62
CA GLU A 111 3.20 -5.69 -11.89
C GLU A 111 2.83 -4.67 -10.81
N VAL A 112 3.15 -4.98 -9.55
CA VAL A 112 3.03 -4.02 -8.44
C VAL A 112 4.04 -2.89 -8.60
N ALA A 113 5.29 -3.23 -8.94
CA ALA A 113 6.36 -2.26 -9.16
C ALA A 113 6.03 -1.28 -10.29
N GLY A 114 5.38 -1.74 -11.38
CA GLY A 114 4.93 -0.88 -12.47
C GLY A 114 3.96 0.21 -12.01
N VAL A 115 3.01 -0.11 -11.13
CA VAL A 115 2.09 0.88 -10.55
C VAL A 115 2.81 1.84 -9.63
N VAL A 116 3.72 1.36 -8.79
CA VAL A 116 4.54 2.23 -7.93
C VAL A 116 5.39 3.17 -8.78
N ALA A 117 6.04 2.67 -9.84
CA ALA A 117 6.85 3.47 -10.75
C ALA A 117 6.02 4.58 -11.43
N PHE A 118 4.81 4.27 -11.89
CA PHE A 118 3.88 5.26 -12.40
C PHE A 118 3.51 6.32 -11.35
N LEU A 119 3.18 5.92 -10.12
CA LEU A 119 2.86 6.87 -9.04
C LEU A 119 4.04 7.78 -8.67
N MET A 120 5.27 7.31 -8.88
CA MET A 120 6.48 8.10 -8.65
C MET A 120 6.79 9.05 -9.81
N SER A 121 6.09 8.97 -10.93
CA SER A 121 6.38 9.74 -12.13
C SER A 121 5.76 11.16 -12.12
N PRO A 122 6.20 12.05 -13.03
CA PRO A 122 5.57 13.36 -13.22
C PRO A 122 4.11 13.28 -13.68
N GLU A 123 3.76 12.27 -14.49
CA GLU A 123 2.42 12.09 -15.07
C GLU A 123 1.35 11.84 -13.98
N ALA A 124 1.75 11.27 -12.84
CA ALA A 124 0.88 11.04 -11.69
C ALA A 124 0.74 12.27 -10.75
N ALA A 125 1.20 13.47 -11.14
CA ALA A 125 1.22 14.64 -10.26
C ALA A 125 -0.16 15.08 -9.71
N TYR A 126 -1.25 14.69 -10.36
CA TYR A 126 -2.62 15.00 -9.91
C TYR A 126 -3.30 13.83 -9.16
N ILE A 127 -2.59 12.71 -8.98
CA ILE A 127 -3.09 11.55 -8.25
C ILE A 127 -2.57 11.64 -6.82
N THR A 128 -3.45 11.92 -5.87
CA THR A 128 -3.14 11.89 -4.43
C THR A 128 -4.35 11.39 -3.64
N ARG A 129 -4.12 10.89 -2.42
CA ARG A 129 -5.16 10.35 -1.51
C ARG A 129 -5.83 9.06 -2.01
N GLN A 130 -5.25 8.39 -3.01
CA GLN A 130 -5.83 7.19 -3.62
C GLN A 130 -5.34 5.90 -2.99
N VAL A 131 -6.16 4.85 -3.13
CA VAL A 131 -5.79 3.45 -2.87
C VAL A 131 -5.97 2.71 -4.18
N ILE A 132 -4.88 2.22 -4.76
CA ILE A 132 -4.89 1.54 -6.06
C ILE A 132 -4.70 0.05 -5.84
N GLY A 133 -5.70 -0.73 -6.25
CA GLY A 133 -5.64 -2.19 -6.22
C GLY A 133 -4.76 -2.75 -7.34
N VAL A 134 -3.90 -3.69 -7.01
CA VAL A 134 -3.15 -4.52 -7.98
C VAL A 134 -3.42 -5.98 -7.62
N ASN A 135 -4.61 -6.45 -7.95
CA ASN A 135 -5.20 -7.63 -7.33
C ASN A 135 -5.89 -8.59 -8.31
N GLY A 136 -5.73 -8.38 -9.63
CA GLY A 136 -6.35 -9.23 -10.64
C GLY A 136 -7.89 -9.23 -10.63
N GLY A 137 -8.52 -8.21 -10.04
CA GLY A 137 -9.98 -8.09 -9.94
C GLY A 137 -10.61 -8.72 -8.70
N LEU A 138 -9.79 -9.08 -7.70
CA LEU A 138 -10.27 -9.76 -6.48
C LEU A 138 -11.27 -8.94 -5.65
N VAL A 139 -11.12 -7.60 -5.64
CA VAL A 139 -11.96 -6.64 -4.91
C VAL A 139 -12.11 -5.36 -5.71
#